data_AF-A0ABD0RCM6-F1
#
_entry.id   AF-A0ABD0RCM6-F1
#
_cell.length_a   1.000
_cell.length_b   1.000
_cell.length_c   1.000
_cell.angle_alpha   90.00
_cell.angle_beta   90.00
_cell.angle_gamma   90.00
#
_symmetry.space_group_name_H-M   'P 1'
#
loop_
_entity.id
_entity.type
_entity.pdbx_description
1 polymer ?
#
loop_
_entity_poly.entity_id
_entity_poly.type
_entity_poly.pdbx_seq_one_letter_code
_entity_poly.pdbx_strand_id
1 'polypeptide(L)' 'RYVDGGISDNLPQSELKNTITVDICPKDNSTSFHELRFTNTSIQVNLDNMYRLSKALFPPEPK' A
#
# COMPACT_ATOMS: atom_id res chain seq x y z
N ARG A 1 -0.84 -21.87 3.75
CA ARG A 1 -0.55 -20.64 4.52
C ARG A 1 -0.47 -19.51 3.50
N TYR A 2 -1.18 -18.41 3.70
CA TYR A 2 -1.26 -17.29 2.75
C TYR A 2 -0.66 -16.04 3.37
N VAL A 3 -0.04 -15.20 2.55
CA VAL A 3 0.52 -13.90 2.91
C VAL A 3 -0.13 -12.87 1.99
N ASP A 4 -0.30 -11.64 2.47
CA ASP A 4 -0.86 -10.56 1.67
C ASP A 4 0.00 -10.23 0.43
N GLY A 5 -0.66 -9.99 -0.70
CA GLY A 5 -0.01 -9.65 -1.97
C GLY A 5 0.73 -8.31 -1.92
N GLY A 6 0.23 -7.37 -1.11
CA GLY A 6 0.85 -6.07 -0.86
C GLY A 6 2.22 -6.17 -0.18
N ILE A 7 2.39 -7.17 0.70
CA ILE A 7 3.62 -7.40 1.48
C ILE A 7 4.63 -8.26 0.74
N SER A 8 4.18 -9.05 -0.23
CA SER A 8 5.04 -9.96 -1.00
C SER A 8 5.52 -9.30 -2.30
N ASP A 9 4.74 -9.44 -3.38
CA ASP A 9 4.99 -8.80 -4.67
C ASP A 9 3.69 -8.18 -5.19
N ASN A 10 3.56 -6.88 -4.98
CA ASN A 10 2.36 -6.11 -5.32
C ASN A 10 2.40 -5.50 -6.74
N LEU A 11 3.54 -5.58 -7.41
CA LEU A 11 3.75 -5.10 -8.78
C LEU A 11 4.36 -6.23 -9.62
N PRO A 12 3.66 -7.37 -9.76
CA PRO A 12 4.18 -8.48 -10.53
C PRO A 12 4.44 -8.04 -11.96
N GLN A 13 5.62 -8.40 -12.48
CA GLN A 13 6.02 -8.11 -13.87
C GLN A 13 6.16 -6.60 -14.19
N SER A 14 6.42 -5.74 -13.19
CA SER A 14 6.72 -4.32 -13.39
C SER A 14 7.86 -4.07 -14.37
N GLU A 15 8.80 -5.01 -14.48
CA GLU A 15 9.99 -4.91 -15.33
C GLU A 15 9.68 -5.13 -16.83
N LEU A 16 8.50 -5.66 -17.17
CA LEU A 16 8.11 -5.84 -18.57
C LEU A 16 7.59 -4.52 -19.15
N LYS A 17 8.12 -4.12 -20.31
CA LYS A 17 7.74 -2.88 -21.00
C LYS A 17 6.25 -2.80 -21.43
N ASN A 18 5.53 -3.92 -21.37
CA ASN A 18 4.13 -4.02 -21.79
C ASN A 18 3.16 -4.04 -20.60
N THR A 19 3.65 -3.81 -19.38
CA THR A 19 2.83 -3.79 -18.16
C THR A 19 2.32 -2.38 -17.90
N ILE A 20 1.01 -2.24 -17.65
CA ILE A 20 0.40 -0.98 -17.21
C ILE A 20 0.06 -1.11 -15.73
N THR A 21 0.70 -0.28 -14.90
CA THR A 21 0.42 -0.22 -13.45
C THR A 21 -0.60 0.87 -13.14
N VAL A 22 -1.63 0.54 -12.36
CA VAL A 22 -2.63 1.49 -11.88
C VAL A 22 -2.50 1.63 -10.37
N ASP A 23 -2.19 2.84 -9.91
CA ASP A 23 -2.20 3.16 -8.47
C ASP A 23 -3.61 3.61 -8.05
N ILE A 24 -4.12 2.96 -7.01
CA ILE A 24 -5.46 3.18 -6.43
C ILE A 24 -5.39 3.82 -5.04
N CYS A 25 -4.22 4.32 -4.63
CA CYS A 25 -4.08 5.02 -3.36
C CYS A 25 -5.03 6.23 -3.28
N PRO A 26 -5.82 6.37 -2.19
CA PRO A 26 -6.63 7.55 -1.97
C PRO A 26 -5.73 8.77 -1.79
N LYS A 27 -6.02 9.86 -2.51
CA LYS A 27 -5.32 11.13 -2.35
C LYS A 27 -5.82 11.82 -1.08
N ASP A 28 -4.97 11.88 -0.06
CA ASP A 28 -5.24 12.71 1.11
C ASP A 28 -4.76 14.15 0.89
N ASN A 29 -5.50 15.13 1.40
CA ASN A 29 -5.12 16.56 1.36
C ASN A 29 -4.02 16.91 2.38
N SER A 30 -3.34 15.91 2.92
CA SER A 30 -2.32 16.05 3.95
C SER A 30 -1.03 16.60 3.36
N THR A 31 -0.50 17.67 3.94
CA THR A 31 0.88 18.13 3.72
C THR A 31 1.85 17.20 4.46
N SER A 32 1.91 15.94 4.07
CA SER A 32 2.84 14.96 4.65
C SER A 32 4.20 15.06 3.95
N PHE A 33 5.22 15.50 4.68
CA PHE A 33 6.59 15.62 4.17
C PHE A 33 7.36 14.29 4.13
N HIS A 34 6.86 13.26 4.81
CA HIS A 34 7.53 11.96 4.93
C HIS A 34 6.75 10.88 4.19
N GLU A 35 7.41 10.24 3.23
CA GLU A 35 6.91 9.15 2.40
C GLU A 35 7.68 7.87 2.78
N LEU A 36 6.96 6.80 3.09
CA LEU A 36 7.53 5.46 3.26
C LEU A 36 7.33 4.69 1.96
N ARG A 37 8.42 4.15 1.42
CA ARG A 37 8.36 3.24 0.29
C ARG A 37 8.58 1.81 0.77
N PHE A 38 7.56 0.98 0.63
CA PHE A 38 7.60 -0.43 0.97
C PHE A 38 7.04 -1.22 -0.20
N THR A 39 7.75 -2.27 -0.65
CA THR A 39 7.34 -3.11 -1.79
C THR A 39 6.86 -2.29 -2.99
N ASN A 40 7.57 -1.26 -3.45
CA ASN A 40 7.11 -0.36 -4.53
C ASN A 40 5.76 0.37 -4.30
N THR A 41 5.17 0.29 -3.11
CA THR A 41 4.07 1.15 -2.66
C THR A 41 4.65 2.37 -1.95
N SER A 42 4.17 3.54 -2.35
CA SER A 42 4.40 4.81 -1.66
C SER A 42 3.28 5.07 -0.67
N ILE A 43 3.63 5.26 0.60
CA ILE A 43 2.68 5.55 1.67
C ILE A 43 3.07 6.88 2.32
N GLN A 44 2.16 7.83 2.32
CA GLN A 44 2.35 9.06 3.09
C GLN A 44 2.19 8.79 4.58
N VAL A 45 3.17 9.23 5.37
CA VAL A 45 3.16 9.10 6.84
C VAL A 45 2.25 10.15 7.45
N ASN A 46 0.97 9.84 7.51
CA ASN A 46 -0.03 10.58 8.26
C ASN A 46 -0.86 9.62 9.12
N LEU A 47 -1.58 10.15 10.11
CA LEU A 47 -2.34 9.34 11.05
C LEU A 47 -3.42 8.49 10.37
N ASP A 48 -4.08 9.03 9.35
CA ASP A 48 -5.15 8.33 8.61
C ASP A 48 -4.61 7.12 7.85
N ASN A 49 -3.48 7.27 7.17
CA ASN A 49 -2.81 6.19 6.45
C ASN A 49 -2.18 5.18 7.41
N MET A 50 -1.64 5.61 8.56
CA MET A 50 -1.18 4.70 9.60
C MET A 50 -2.35 3.86 10.16
N TYR A 51 -3.51 4.48 10.38
CA TYR A 51 -4.72 3.77 10.80
C TYR A 51 -5.16 2.75 9.74
N ARG A 52 -5.25 3.13 8.47
CA ARG A 52 -5.56 2.21 7.35
C ARG A 52 -4.58 1.04 7.27
N LEU A 53 -3.28 1.31 7.37
CA LEU A 53 -2.23 0.29 7.36
C LEU A 53 -2.39 -0.70 8.53
N SER A 54 -2.68 -0.19 9.74
CA SER A 54 -2.90 -1.04 10.91
C SER A 54 -4.09 -1.99 10.73
N LYS A 55 -5.17 -1.53 10.08
CA LYS A 55 -6.36 -2.34 9.78
C LYS A 55 -6.11 -3.36 8.67
N ALA A 56 -5.20 -3.08 7.75
CA ALA A 56 -4.78 -4.02 6.71
C ALA A 56 -3.89 -5.14 7.29
N LEU A 57 -2.96 -4.80 8.18
CA LEU A 57 -2.06 -5.76 8.84
C LEU A 57 -2.78 -6.59 9.91
N PHE A 58 -3.70 -5.97 10.64
CA PHE A 58 -4.48 -6.58 11.71
C PHE A 58 -5.98 -6.40 11.42
N PRO A 59 -6.52 -7.16 10.45
CA PRO A 59 -7.94 -7.08 10.13
C PRO A 59 -8.77 -7.48 11.37
N PRO A 60 -9.92 -6.82 11.59
CA PRO A 60 -10.83 -7.23 12.65
C PRO A 60 -11.37 -8.63 12.36
N GLU A 61 -11.87 -9.31 13.39
CA GLU A 61 -12.49 -10.62 13.23
C GLU A 61 -13.66 -10.55 12.22
N PRO A 62 -13.77 -11.56 11.32
CA PRO A 62 -14.91 -11.65 10.42
C PRO A 62 -16.20 -11.78 11.24
N LYS A 63 -17.24 -11.06 10.82
CA LYS A 63 -18.58 -11.20 11.40
C LYS A 63 -19.27 -12.46 10.93
#